data_AF-K8NZB2-F1
#
_entry.id   AF-K8NZB2-F1
#
_cell.length_a   1.000
_cell.length_b   1.000
_cell.length_c   1.000
_cell.angle_alpha   90.00
_cell.angle_beta   90.00
_cell.angle_gamma   90.00
#
_symmetry.space_group_name_H-M   'P 1'
#
loop_
_entity.id
_entity.type
_entity.pdbx_description
1 polymer ?
#
loop_
_entity_poly.entity_id
_entity_poly.type
_entity_poly.pdbx_seq_one_letter_code
_entity_poly.pdbx_strand_id
1 'polypeptide(L)'
;MPEIWRKARTKPEMALEEIDRLTAVGVRFGTVLADAGYGLSAPFRQGLSARKLLWTVGIPRHQKVYPIDVSLIFPVAGHGRPRKNPIPDTLSIPAETMLADASWTSLSWRIGTKGPLEAAFAATRIRVADGEPQRILVKGQQHMPGEEAWLIGELRSSGERKYYLSNLPGDTELKTLAASIKARWVCEQAHQQMKEELGLDHIEGGKGSTDMR
;
A
#
# COMPACT_ATOMS: atom_id res chain seq x y z
N MET A 1 -41.23 9.49 1.34
CA MET A 1 -40.16 9.87 2.30
C MET A 1 -39.82 8.63 3.10
N PRO A 2 -38.56 8.29 3.44
CA PRO A 2 -37.52 9.27 3.81
C PRO A 2 -36.04 8.89 3.48
N GLU A 3 -35.20 9.92 3.41
CA GLU A 3 -33.97 10.06 4.22
C GLU A 3 -33.28 8.77 4.72
N ILE A 4 -32.54 8.08 3.84
CA ILE A 4 -31.61 7.02 4.26
C ILE A 4 -30.21 7.26 3.68
N TRP A 5 -29.46 8.03 4.46
CA TRP A 5 -28.01 7.93 4.67
C TRP A 5 -27.11 8.23 3.46
N ARG A 6 -26.85 9.53 3.26
CA ARG A 6 -25.55 10.03 2.79
C ARG A 6 -24.48 9.61 3.83
N LYS A 7 -24.11 8.33 3.85
CA LYS A 7 -23.00 7.83 4.67
C LYS A 7 -21.76 8.58 4.21
N ALA A 8 -21.09 9.32 5.10
CA ALA A 8 -19.81 9.91 4.78
C ALA A 8 -18.83 8.78 4.46
N ARG A 9 -18.56 8.56 3.16
CA ARG A 9 -17.66 7.51 2.70
C ARG A 9 -16.23 7.99 2.85
N THR A 10 -15.37 7.11 3.33
CA THR A 10 -13.93 7.37 3.38
C THR A 10 -13.34 7.31 1.97
N LYS A 11 -12.22 8.01 1.74
CA LYS A 11 -11.54 8.00 0.44
C LYS A 11 -11.28 6.59 -0.10
N PRO A 12 -10.85 5.60 0.70
CA PRO A 12 -10.64 4.24 0.21
C PRO A 12 -11.92 3.51 -0.20
N GLU A 13 -13.05 3.74 0.49
CA GLU A 13 -14.34 3.15 0.10
C GLU A 13 -14.81 3.71 -1.25
N MET A 14 -14.71 5.02 -1.46
CA MET A 14 -15.03 5.64 -2.75
C MET A 14 -14.16 5.09 -3.88
N ALA A 15 -12.87 4.86 -3.63
CA ALA A 15 -11.95 4.31 -4.63
C ALA A 15 -12.33 2.88 -5.05
N LEU A 16 -12.75 2.03 -4.10
CA LEU A 16 -13.21 0.67 -4.40
C LEU A 16 -14.50 0.68 -5.23
N GLU A 17 -15.43 1.57 -4.93
CA GLU A 17 -16.67 1.70 -5.71
C GLU A 17 -16.41 2.20 -7.12
N GLU A 18 -15.44 3.09 -7.30
CA GLU A 18 -15.08 3.55 -8.64
C GLU A 18 -14.46 2.42 -9.46
N ILE A 19 -13.64 1.56 -8.83
CA ILE A 19 -13.16 0.32 -9.45
C ILE A 19 -14.33 -0.58 -9.84
N ASP A 20 -15.35 -0.72 -8.99
CA ASP A 20 -16.53 -1.53 -9.30
C ASP A 20 -17.30 -0.98 -10.50
N ARG A 21 -17.49 0.34 -10.56
CA ARG A 21 -18.16 1.01 -11.69
C ARG A 21 -17.42 0.80 -13.00
N LEU A 22 -16.10 1.00 -13.00
CA LEU A 22 -15.27 0.81 -14.19
C LEU A 22 -15.28 -0.66 -14.66
N THR A 23 -15.25 -1.59 -13.71
CA THR A 23 -15.36 -3.02 -14.00
C THR A 23 -16.72 -3.36 -14.62
N ALA A 24 -17.81 -2.77 -14.11
CA ALA A 24 -19.16 -2.99 -14.62
C ALA A 24 -19.36 -2.51 -16.07
N VAL A 25 -18.59 -1.50 -16.51
CA VAL A 25 -18.57 -1.05 -17.91
C VAL A 25 -17.52 -1.76 -18.78
N GLY A 26 -16.89 -2.82 -18.27
CA GLY A 26 -16.01 -3.71 -19.02
C GLY A 26 -14.52 -3.38 -18.97
N VAL A 27 -14.09 -2.43 -18.12
CA VAL A 27 -12.66 -2.16 -17.93
C VAL A 27 -12.00 -3.34 -17.24
N ARG A 28 -10.86 -3.79 -17.79
CA ARG A 28 -10.01 -4.82 -17.17
C ARG A 28 -8.78 -4.17 -16.55
N PHE A 29 -8.56 -4.42 -15.26
CA PHE A 29 -7.39 -3.95 -14.54
C PHE A 29 -6.31 -5.05 -14.54
N GLY A 30 -5.07 -4.66 -14.89
CA GLY A 30 -3.91 -5.53 -14.71
C GLY A 30 -3.46 -5.56 -13.25
N THR A 31 -2.99 -4.42 -12.74
CA THR A 31 -2.58 -4.22 -11.35
C THR A 31 -3.00 -2.83 -10.87
N VAL A 32 -3.63 -2.74 -9.71
CA VAL A 32 -4.00 -1.48 -9.06
C VAL A 32 -2.80 -0.90 -8.31
N LEU A 33 -2.48 0.36 -8.58
CA LEU A 33 -1.35 1.07 -7.97
C LEU A 33 -1.87 2.23 -7.11
N ALA A 34 -1.56 2.27 -5.81
CA ALA A 34 -2.11 3.28 -4.88
C ALA A 34 -1.09 3.80 -3.84
N ASP A 35 -1.14 5.08 -3.46
CA ASP A 35 -0.16 5.70 -2.53
C ASP A 35 -0.24 5.16 -1.10
N ALA A 36 0.66 5.63 -0.23
CA ALA A 36 0.68 5.28 1.20
C ALA A 36 -0.57 5.71 1.97
N GLY A 37 -1.32 6.71 1.51
CA GLY A 37 -2.59 7.11 2.09
C GLY A 37 -3.67 6.04 1.91
N TYR A 38 -3.69 5.36 0.76
CA TYR A 38 -4.54 4.18 0.55
C TYR A 38 -3.91 2.90 1.09
N GLY A 39 -2.61 2.74 0.90
CA GLY A 39 -1.90 1.51 1.20
C GLY A 39 -1.76 1.22 2.69
N LEU A 40 -2.00 2.17 3.59
CA LEU A 40 -2.14 1.92 5.03
C LEU A 40 -3.47 1.24 5.40
N SER A 41 -4.53 1.47 4.61
CA SER A 41 -5.87 0.94 4.87
C SER A 41 -5.95 -0.57 4.59
N ALA A 42 -6.10 -1.38 5.65
CA ALA A 42 -6.33 -2.81 5.52
C ALA A 42 -7.63 -3.14 4.77
N PRO A 43 -8.78 -2.49 5.08
CA PRO A 43 -10.01 -2.71 4.32
C PRO A 43 -9.88 -2.38 2.82
N PHE A 44 -9.03 -1.42 2.45
CA PHE A 44 -8.76 -1.11 1.05
C PHE A 44 -8.02 -2.26 0.36
N ARG A 45 -6.90 -2.72 0.92
CA ARG A 45 -6.12 -3.83 0.36
C ARG A 45 -6.94 -5.12 0.28
N GLN A 46 -7.64 -5.46 1.36
CA GLN A 46 -8.55 -6.62 1.42
C GLN A 46 -9.70 -6.47 0.41
N GLY A 47 -10.21 -5.25 0.23
CA GLY A 47 -11.22 -4.95 -0.79
C GLY A 47 -10.74 -5.20 -2.22
N LEU A 48 -9.48 -4.86 -2.53
CA LEU A 48 -8.85 -5.19 -3.81
C LEU A 48 -8.65 -6.70 -3.97
N SER A 49 -8.14 -7.37 -2.92
CA SER A 49 -7.94 -8.83 -2.90
C SER A 49 -9.26 -9.60 -3.08
N ALA A 50 -10.35 -9.17 -2.42
CA ALA A 50 -11.68 -9.76 -2.56
C ALA A 50 -12.24 -9.64 -3.99
N ARG A 51 -11.84 -8.61 -4.72
CA ARG A 51 -12.16 -8.40 -6.15
C ARG A 51 -11.21 -9.17 -7.08
N LYS A 52 -10.29 -9.97 -6.53
CA LYS A 52 -9.25 -10.71 -7.25
C LYS A 52 -8.35 -9.80 -8.09
N LEU A 53 -8.16 -8.57 -7.65
CA LEU A 53 -7.27 -7.61 -8.30
C LEU A 53 -5.86 -7.78 -7.76
N LEU A 54 -4.88 -7.77 -8.68
CA LEU A 54 -3.50 -7.57 -8.29
C LEU A 54 -3.31 -6.12 -7.86
N TRP A 55 -2.46 -5.89 -6.87
CA TRP A 55 -2.18 -4.56 -6.36
C TRP A 55 -0.73 -4.41 -5.90
N THR A 56 -0.24 -3.18 -6.03
CA THR A 56 1.00 -2.71 -5.42
C THR A 56 0.75 -1.35 -4.81
N VAL A 57 0.89 -1.23 -3.50
CA VAL A 57 0.54 -0.01 -2.75
C VAL A 57 1.73 0.49 -1.94
N GLY A 58 1.90 1.82 -1.86
CA GLY A 58 2.89 2.41 -0.97
C GLY A 58 2.51 2.19 0.50
N ILE A 59 3.49 2.15 1.40
CA ILE A 59 3.26 2.08 2.85
C ILE A 59 4.30 2.92 3.61
N PRO A 60 3.98 3.39 4.83
CA PRO A 60 4.99 3.98 5.69
C PRO A 60 5.98 2.91 6.17
N ARG A 61 7.23 3.33 6.44
CA ARG A 61 8.33 2.46 6.91
C ARG A 61 8.00 1.68 8.19
N HIS A 62 7.10 2.20 9.01
CA HIS A 62 6.70 1.63 10.30
C HIS A 62 5.48 0.71 10.20
N GLN A 63 4.94 0.44 9.00
CA GLN A 63 3.89 -0.57 8.80
C GLN A 63 4.34 -1.89 9.44
N LYS A 64 3.48 -2.48 10.26
CA LYS A 64 3.77 -3.73 10.97
C LYS A 64 3.56 -4.92 10.05
N VAL A 65 4.52 -5.82 10.07
CA VAL A 65 4.53 -7.07 9.29
C VAL A 65 5.09 -8.20 10.15
N TYR A 66 4.75 -9.43 9.78
CA TYR A 66 5.31 -10.66 10.31
C TYR A 66 6.15 -11.36 9.23
N PRO A 67 7.16 -12.15 9.62
CA PRO A 67 7.78 -13.13 8.73
C PRO A 67 6.72 -14.02 8.06
N ILE A 68 7.00 -14.52 6.86
CA ILE A 68 6.04 -15.37 6.12
C ILE A 68 5.73 -16.69 6.83
N ASP A 69 6.71 -17.22 7.57
CA ASP A 69 6.68 -18.47 8.32
C ASP A 69 6.12 -18.33 9.74
N VAL A 70 5.62 -17.14 10.11
CA VAL A 70 4.95 -16.91 11.40
C VAL A 70 3.87 -17.96 11.67
N SER A 71 3.94 -18.58 12.84
CA SER A 71 3.03 -19.63 13.24
C SER A 71 2.16 -19.20 14.41
N LEU A 72 0.95 -19.76 14.49
CA LEU A 72 0.04 -19.52 15.61
C LEU A 72 0.23 -20.58 16.69
N ILE A 73 0.56 -20.15 17.90
CA ILE A 73 0.86 -21.00 19.05
C ILE A 73 -0.07 -20.71 20.23
N PHE A 74 -0.24 -21.71 21.09
CA PHE A 74 -0.79 -21.54 22.43
C PHE A 74 0.37 -21.49 23.43
N PRO A 75 0.80 -20.30 23.90
CA PRO A 75 1.90 -20.21 24.84
C PRO A 75 1.52 -20.91 26.15
N VAL A 76 2.49 -21.65 26.72
CA VAL A 76 2.32 -22.32 28.01
C VAL A 76 2.08 -21.28 29.09
N ALA A 77 0.96 -21.40 29.81
CA ALA A 77 0.65 -20.49 30.91
C ALA A 77 1.50 -20.86 32.13
N GLY A 78 2.38 -19.95 32.57
CA GLY A 78 3.13 -20.15 33.81
C GLY A 78 2.24 -20.12 35.05
N HIS A 79 1.19 -19.27 35.04
CA HIS A 79 0.17 -19.17 36.09
C HIS A 79 -1.17 -18.74 35.46
N GLY A 80 -2.29 -19.16 36.06
CA GLY A 80 -3.65 -18.78 35.64
C GLY A 80 -4.26 -19.68 34.55
N ARG A 81 -5.42 -19.26 34.02
CA ARG A 81 -6.17 -20.04 33.04
C ARG A 81 -5.45 -20.06 31.67
N PRO A 82 -5.32 -21.22 31.01
CA PRO A 82 -4.81 -21.31 29.65
C PRO A 82 -5.56 -20.37 28.69
N ARG A 83 -4.84 -19.88 27.68
CA ARG A 83 -5.43 -18.99 26.66
C ARG A 83 -6.43 -19.76 25.81
N LYS A 84 -7.54 -19.09 25.46
CA LYS A 84 -8.55 -19.65 24.54
C LYS A 84 -8.20 -19.45 23.06
N ASN A 85 -7.49 -18.36 22.75
CA ASN A 85 -7.13 -18.00 21.38
C ASN A 85 -5.62 -18.08 21.20
N PRO A 86 -5.13 -18.60 20.05
CA PRO A 86 -3.72 -18.65 19.76
C PRO A 86 -3.16 -17.24 19.53
N ILE A 87 -1.85 -17.11 19.60
CA ILE A 87 -1.10 -15.89 19.26
C ILE A 87 0.05 -16.24 18.32
N PRO A 88 0.60 -15.26 17.59
CA PRO A 88 1.81 -15.48 16.82
C PRO A 88 2.98 -15.84 17.73
N ASP A 89 3.84 -16.74 17.25
CA ASP A 89 5.08 -17.16 17.92
C ASP A 89 6.16 -16.08 17.95
N THR A 90 6.08 -15.11 17.04
CA THR A 90 6.91 -13.91 17.02
C THR A 90 6.07 -12.63 17.03
N LEU A 91 6.65 -11.48 17.40
CA LEU A 91 5.97 -10.20 17.33
C LEU A 91 6.13 -9.56 15.95
N SER A 92 5.13 -8.80 15.51
CA SER A 92 5.26 -8.00 14.29
C SER A 92 6.36 -6.95 14.42
N ILE A 93 7.12 -6.75 13.36
CA ILE A 93 8.19 -5.76 13.27
C ILE A 93 7.87 -4.70 12.22
N PRO A 94 8.49 -3.50 12.29
CA PRO A 94 8.40 -2.51 11.21
C PRO A 94 8.89 -3.06 9.87
N ALA A 95 8.27 -2.62 8.78
CA ALA A 95 8.67 -2.97 7.41
C ALA A 95 10.14 -2.64 7.12
N GLU A 96 10.64 -1.49 7.60
CA GLU A 96 12.06 -1.14 7.46
C GLU A 96 13.01 -2.10 8.17
N THR A 97 12.61 -2.63 9.33
CA THR A 97 13.39 -3.62 10.08
C THR A 97 13.41 -4.95 9.35
N MET A 98 12.29 -5.36 8.76
CA MET A 98 12.20 -6.61 7.99
C MET A 98 13.14 -6.61 6.76
N LEU A 99 13.39 -5.44 6.16
CA LEU A 99 14.29 -5.30 5.01
C LEU A 99 15.71 -4.86 5.37
N ALA A 100 16.04 -4.71 6.67
CA ALA A 100 17.34 -4.20 7.09
C ALA A 100 18.49 -5.07 6.58
N ASP A 101 18.32 -6.39 6.64
CA ASP A 101 19.33 -7.40 6.25
C ASP A 101 19.05 -8.04 4.88
N ALA A 102 18.07 -7.51 4.12
CA ALA A 102 17.72 -8.05 2.81
C ALA A 102 18.81 -7.74 1.76
N SER A 103 18.95 -8.61 0.76
CA SER A 103 19.84 -8.36 -0.37
C SER A 103 19.22 -7.35 -1.34
N TRP A 104 19.90 -6.22 -1.52
CA TRP A 104 19.48 -5.14 -2.42
C TRP A 104 20.10 -5.31 -3.80
N THR A 105 19.28 -5.27 -4.86
CA THR A 105 19.71 -5.38 -6.26
C THR A 105 19.43 -4.09 -7.00
N SER A 106 20.46 -3.50 -7.61
CA SER A 106 20.31 -2.33 -8.48
C SER A 106 19.60 -2.70 -9.78
N LEU A 107 18.53 -1.97 -10.10
CA LEU A 107 17.78 -2.12 -11.34
C LEU A 107 17.74 -0.76 -12.06
N SER A 108 17.84 -0.81 -13.39
CA SER A 108 17.69 0.34 -14.29
C SER A 108 16.51 0.11 -15.22
N TRP A 109 15.73 1.16 -15.52
CA TRP A 109 14.49 1.02 -16.31
C TRP A 109 14.25 2.14 -17.34
N ARG A 110 15.06 3.20 -17.37
CA ARG A 110 15.05 4.24 -18.42
C ARG A 110 16.36 5.02 -18.42
N ILE A 111 16.75 5.63 -19.53
CA ILE A 111 17.80 6.67 -19.55
C ILE A 111 17.12 8.04 -19.38
N GLY A 112 17.41 8.72 -18.28
CA GLY A 112 17.01 10.10 -18.03
C GLY A 112 18.03 11.10 -18.62
N THR A 113 17.73 12.39 -18.50
CA THR A 113 18.59 13.48 -18.99
C THR A 113 19.96 13.57 -18.28
N LYS A 114 20.08 12.96 -17.10
CA LYS A 114 21.32 12.90 -16.30
C LYS A 114 21.94 11.49 -16.24
N GLY A 115 21.50 10.57 -17.11
CA GLY A 115 21.91 9.16 -17.10
C GLY A 115 20.78 8.21 -16.73
N PRO A 116 21.07 6.90 -16.62
CA PRO A 116 20.07 5.88 -16.27
C PRO A 116 19.30 6.22 -14.97
N LEU A 117 17.98 6.07 -15.01
CA LEU A 117 17.14 6.05 -13.83
C LEU A 117 17.31 4.69 -13.15
N GLU A 118 17.99 4.72 -12.01
CA GLU A 118 18.37 3.54 -11.25
C GLU A 118 17.92 3.67 -9.79
N ALA A 119 17.58 2.53 -9.19
CA ALA A 119 17.36 2.38 -7.77
C ALA A 119 17.66 0.93 -7.39
N ALA A 120 18.06 0.73 -6.14
CA ALA A 120 18.20 -0.60 -5.59
C ALA A 120 16.86 -1.07 -4.99
N PHE A 121 16.54 -2.34 -5.21
CA PHE A 121 15.34 -2.97 -4.68
C PHE A 121 15.68 -4.18 -3.84
N ALA A 122 14.89 -4.36 -2.78
CA ALA A 122 14.84 -5.61 -2.02
C ALA A 122 13.38 -6.02 -1.90
N ALA A 123 13.11 -7.32 -1.92
CA ALA A 123 11.76 -7.84 -1.68
C ALA A 123 11.83 -9.12 -0.84
N THR A 124 10.83 -9.29 0.02
CA THR A 124 10.64 -10.53 0.79
C THR A 124 9.16 -10.82 0.97
N ARG A 125 8.81 -12.10 1.09
CA ARG A 125 7.44 -12.52 1.42
C ARG A 125 7.19 -12.32 2.91
N ILE A 126 6.02 -11.80 3.25
CA ILE A 126 5.58 -11.52 4.62
C ILE A 126 4.10 -11.83 4.81
N ARG A 127 3.65 -11.77 6.06
CA ARG A 127 2.23 -11.54 6.38
C ARG A 127 2.06 -10.13 6.92
N VAL A 128 1.07 -9.39 6.41
CA VAL A 128 0.78 -8.04 6.91
C VAL A 128 0.18 -8.15 8.31
N ALA A 129 0.55 -7.29 9.26
CA ALA A 129 -0.08 -7.27 10.57
C ALA A 129 -1.37 -6.45 10.51
N ASP A 130 -2.38 -6.98 9.85
CA ASP A 130 -3.67 -6.34 9.61
C ASP A 130 -4.88 -7.26 9.82
N GLY A 131 -4.66 -8.44 10.42
CA GLY A 131 -5.74 -9.30 10.89
C GLY A 131 -6.42 -8.74 12.14
N GLU A 132 -7.40 -9.48 12.66
CA GLU A 132 -8.19 -9.06 13.82
C GLU A 132 -7.30 -8.65 15.02
N PRO A 133 -7.58 -7.51 15.68
CA PRO A 133 -6.79 -7.07 16.81
C PRO A 133 -7.03 -7.94 18.04
N GLN A 134 -5.96 -8.38 18.69
CA GLN A 134 -6.00 -9.17 19.92
C GLN A 134 -4.84 -8.79 20.85
N ARG A 135 -4.97 -9.11 22.14
CA ARG A 135 -3.83 -9.08 23.07
C ARG A 135 -2.82 -10.18 22.70
N ILE A 136 -1.58 -9.81 22.39
CA ILE A 136 -0.46 -10.72 22.11
C ILE A 136 0.57 -10.58 23.25
N LEU A 137 0.84 -11.66 23.98
CA LEU A 137 1.65 -11.63 25.20
C LEU A 137 1.17 -10.50 26.16
N VAL A 138 2.08 -9.60 26.53
CA VAL A 138 1.82 -8.42 27.38
C VAL A 138 1.30 -7.21 26.59
N LYS A 139 1.32 -7.26 25.25
CA LYS A 139 0.90 -6.14 24.38
C LYS A 139 -0.59 -6.24 24.08
N GLY A 140 -1.35 -5.19 24.41
CA GLY A 140 -2.75 -5.06 24.02
C GLY A 140 -2.91 -4.66 22.55
N GLN A 141 -4.08 -4.96 21.97
CA GLN A 141 -4.53 -4.45 20.66
C GLN A 141 -3.49 -4.58 19.52
N GLN A 142 -2.84 -5.74 19.42
CA GLN A 142 -1.94 -6.04 18.32
C GLN A 142 -2.71 -6.76 17.22
N HIS A 143 -2.49 -6.36 15.97
CA HIS A 143 -3.09 -7.04 14.82
C HIS A 143 -2.45 -8.41 14.61
N MET A 144 -3.28 -9.43 14.39
CA MET A 144 -2.82 -10.76 14.00
C MET A 144 -2.22 -10.74 12.58
N PRO A 145 -1.40 -11.75 12.20
CA PRO A 145 -0.97 -11.94 10.82
C PRO A 145 -2.19 -12.09 9.90
N GLY A 146 -2.26 -11.26 8.86
CA GLY A 146 -3.33 -11.25 7.87
C GLY A 146 -2.86 -11.74 6.50
N GLU A 147 -3.18 -10.98 5.44
CA GLU A 147 -2.89 -11.37 4.06
C GLU A 147 -1.39 -11.55 3.82
N GLU A 148 -1.03 -12.57 3.03
CA GLU A 148 0.33 -12.71 2.55
C GLU A 148 0.60 -11.70 1.43
N ALA A 149 1.76 -11.06 1.48
CA ALA A 149 2.17 -10.09 0.49
C ALA A 149 3.68 -10.10 0.30
N TRP A 150 4.13 -9.54 -0.81
CA TRP A 150 5.48 -9.02 -0.96
C TRP A 150 5.61 -7.71 -0.18
N LEU A 151 6.64 -7.61 0.65
CA LEU A 151 7.17 -6.34 1.11
C LEU A 151 8.34 -5.96 0.21
N ILE A 152 8.26 -4.79 -0.42
CA ILE A 152 9.29 -4.29 -1.33
C ILE A 152 9.85 -2.98 -0.78
N GLY A 153 11.18 -2.88 -0.75
CA GLY A 153 11.92 -1.65 -0.50
C GLY A 153 12.51 -1.09 -1.78
N GLU A 154 12.45 0.23 -1.94
CA GLU A 154 13.13 1.00 -2.98
C GLU A 154 14.14 1.93 -2.30
N LEU A 155 15.42 1.79 -2.63
CA LEU A 155 16.50 2.69 -2.21
C LEU A 155 16.95 3.50 -3.43
N ARG A 156 16.65 4.79 -3.39
CA ARG A 156 17.00 5.72 -4.47
C ARG A 156 18.46 6.16 -4.33
N SER A 157 19.02 6.65 -5.43
CA SER A 157 20.37 7.24 -5.45
C SER A 157 20.55 8.42 -4.49
N SER A 158 19.47 9.12 -4.12
CA SER A 158 19.47 10.17 -3.09
C SER A 158 19.62 9.64 -1.66
N GLY A 159 19.57 8.32 -1.44
CA GLY A 159 19.49 7.70 -0.12
C GLY A 159 18.06 7.59 0.45
N GLU A 160 17.06 8.15 -0.24
CA GLU A 160 15.65 8.02 0.15
C GLU A 160 15.20 6.55 0.05
N ARG A 161 14.58 6.02 1.11
CA ARG A 161 13.95 4.69 1.14
C ARG A 161 12.44 4.79 1.11
N LYS A 162 11.82 4.03 0.21
CA LYS A 162 10.36 3.85 0.11
C LYS A 162 9.99 2.39 0.29
N TYR A 163 8.78 2.15 0.77
CA TYR A 163 8.28 0.82 1.08
C TYR A 163 6.92 0.61 0.41
N TYR A 164 6.69 -0.62 -0.04
CA TYR A 164 5.49 -1.02 -0.76
C TYR A 164 5.04 -2.41 -0.32
N LEU A 165 3.74 -2.66 -0.41
CA LEU A 165 3.16 -3.99 -0.31
C LEU A 165 2.59 -4.40 -1.67
N SER A 166 2.63 -5.69 -1.99
CA SER A 166 2.01 -6.22 -3.20
C SER A 166 1.47 -7.63 -3.01
N ASN A 167 0.27 -7.93 -3.53
CA ASN A 167 -0.26 -9.30 -3.57
C ASN A 167 0.08 -10.06 -4.87
N LEU A 168 1.07 -9.59 -5.66
CA LEU A 168 1.55 -10.33 -6.83
C LEU A 168 1.94 -11.78 -6.44
N PRO A 169 1.86 -12.74 -7.39
CA PRO A 169 2.15 -14.16 -7.14
C PRO A 169 3.46 -14.41 -6.38
N GLY A 170 3.52 -15.47 -5.57
CA GLY A 170 4.67 -15.75 -4.69
C GLY A 170 5.97 -16.10 -5.41
N ASP A 171 5.91 -16.39 -6.70
CA ASP A 171 7.03 -16.66 -7.62
C ASP A 171 7.40 -15.45 -8.49
N THR A 172 6.79 -14.28 -8.23
CA THR A 172 7.07 -13.06 -8.99
C THR A 172 8.52 -12.61 -8.82
N GLU A 173 9.22 -12.42 -9.93
CA GLU A 173 10.59 -11.90 -9.92
C GLU A 173 10.67 -10.45 -9.41
N LEU A 174 11.80 -10.12 -8.77
CA LEU A 174 12.08 -8.77 -8.26
C LEU A 174 11.93 -7.68 -9.34
N LYS A 175 12.33 -7.99 -10.58
CA LYS A 175 12.21 -7.06 -11.71
C LYS A 175 10.76 -6.70 -12.02
N THR A 176 9.84 -7.67 -11.94
CA THR A 176 8.41 -7.46 -12.16
C THR A 176 7.79 -6.65 -11.02
N LEU A 177 8.18 -6.93 -9.77
CA LEU A 177 7.77 -6.13 -8.60
C LEU A 177 8.22 -4.66 -8.76
N ALA A 178 9.50 -4.44 -9.09
CA ALA A 178 10.04 -3.11 -9.33
C ALA A 178 9.34 -2.39 -10.50
N ALA A 179 9.05 -3.11 -11.59
CA ALA A 179 8.32 -2.56 -12.73
C ALA A 179 6.91 -2.08 -12.32
N SER A 180 6.19 -2.83 -11.49
CA SER A 180 4.87 -2.42 -10.98
C SER A 180 4.96 -1.11 -10.17
N ILE A 181 6.00 -0.96 -9.36
CA ILE A 181 6.26 0.26 -8.57
C ILE A 181 6.58 1.45 -9.49
N LYS A 182 7.34 1.23 -10.58
CA LYS A 182 7.71 2.30 -11.50
C LYS A 182 6.61 2.69 -12.47
N ALA A 183 5.73 1.77 -12.84
CA ALA A 183 4.53 2.07 -13.63
C ALA A 183 3.65 3.12 -12.94
N ARG A 184 3.58 3.08 -11.60
CA ARG A 184 2.89 4.10 -10.79
C ARG A 184 3.42 5.49 -11.06
N TRP A 185 4.75 5.65 -11.06
CA TRP A 185 5.39 6.93 -11.29
C TRP A 185 5.09 7.46 -12.70
N VAL A 186 5.00 6.58 -13.70
CA VAL A 186 4.60 6.99 -15.06
C VAL A 186 3.17 7.53 -15.09
N CYS A 187 2.22 6.89 -14.40
CA CYS A 187 0.84 7.40 -14.30
C CYS A 187 0.76 8.71 -13.50
N GLU A 188 1.53 8.85 -12.43
CA GLU A 188 1.58 10.08 -11.63
C GLU A 188 2.23 11.23 -12.39
N GLN A 189 3.32 10.97 -13.12
CA GLN A 189 3.96 11.97 -13.98
C GLN A 189 3.06 12.37 -15.14
N ALA A 190 2.37 11.44 -15.79
CA ALA A 190 1.40 11.75 -16.82
C ALA A 190 0.26 12.62 -16.29
N HIS A 191 -0.22 12.36 -15.05
CA HIS A 191 -1.20 13.23 -14.40
C HIS A 191 -0.64 14.61 -14.03
N GLN A 192 0.63 14.73 -13.64
CA GLN A 192 1.24 16.04 -13.36
C GLN A 192 1.51 16.84 -14.63
N GLN A 193 2.04 16.21 -15.68
CA GLN A 193 2.21 16.83 -16.99
C GLN A 193 0.88 17.28 -17.58
N MET A 194 -0.17 16.47 -17.46
CA MET A 194 -1.51 16.87 -17.90
C MET A 194 -2.07 18.04 -17.08
N LYS A 195 -1.71 18.16 -15.80
CA LYS A 195 -2.10 19.33 -14.98
C LYS A 195 -1.30 20.59 -15.33
N GLU A 196 -0.03 20.45 -15.67
CA GLU A 196 0.85 21.55 -16.10
C GLU A 196 0.52 22.03 -17.53
N GLU A 197 0.21 21.12 -18.46
CA GLU A 197 -0.13 21.44 -19.86
C GLU A 197 -1.59 21.93 -20.03
N LEU A 198 -2.50 21.62 -19.11
CA LEU A 198 -3.87 22.13 -19.11
C LEU A 198 -4.04 23.52 -18.46
N GLY A 199 -2.94 24.18 -18.06
CA GLY A 199 -2.96 25.62 -17.73
C GLY A 199 -4.03 26.04 -16.72
N LEU A 200 -4.23 25.29 -15.64
CA LEU A 200 -5.18 25.67 -14.57
C LEU A 200 -4.70 26.83 -13.68
N ASP A 201 -3.61 27.52 -14.06
CA ASP A 201 -3.16 28.75 -13.38
C ASP A 201 -3.77 30.04 -13.94
N HIS A 202 -4.60 29.97 -15.00
CA HIS A 202 -5.27 31.17 -15.55
C HIS A 202 -6.80 31.03 -15.54
N ILE A 203 -7.38 31.01 -14.34
CA ILE A 203 -8.69 31.63 -14.16
C ILE A 203 -8.45 32.95 -13.46
N GLU A 204 -8.14 33.98 -14.24
CA GLU A 204 -8.27 35.37 -13.81
C GLU A 204 -9.74 35.58 -13.39
N GLY A 205 -9.96 35.65 -12.08
CA GLY A 205 -11.17 36.20 -11.52
C GLY A 205 -11.26 37.66 -11.95
N GLY A 206 -12.02 37.91 -13.02
CA GLY A 206 -12.32 39.25 -13.50
C GLY A 206 -12.93 40.09 -12.38
N LYS A 207 -12.16 41.07 -11.89
CA LYS A 207 -12.71 42.20 -11.16
C LYS A 207 -13.59 43.01 -12.13
N GLY A 208 -14.90 42.91 -11.96
CA GLY A 208 -15.87 43.90 -12.40
C GLY A 208 -16.33 44.71 -11.18
N SER A 209 -15.64 45.82 -10.92
CA SER A 209 -16.12 46.92 -10.09
C SER A 209 -17.41 47.48 -10.69
N THR A 210 -18.40 47.90 -9.89
CA THR A 210 -18.74 49.32 -9.68
C THR A 210 -19.98 49.47 -8.77
N ASP A 211 -19.88 50.53 -7.98
CA ASP A 211 -20.63 51.11 -6.88
C ASP A 211 -22.08 51.60 -7.14
N MET A 212 -22.78 51.89 -6.03
CA MET A 212 -23.86 52.87 -5.80
C MET A 212 -25.17 52.84 -6.62
N ARG A 213 -26.28 52.41 -5.99
CA ARG A 213 -27.21 53.27 -5.22
C ARG A 213 -28.33 52.45 -4.57
#